data_AF-A0A3G8ZF44-F1
#
_entry.id   AF-A0A3G8ZF44-F1
#
_cell.length_a   1.000
_cell.length_b   1.000
_cell.length_c   1.000
_cell.angle_alpha   90.00
_cell.angle_beta   90.00
_cell.angle_gamma   90.00
#
_symmetry.space_group_name_H-M   'P 1'
#
loop_
_entity.id
_entity.type
_entity.pdbx_description
1 polymer ?
#
loop_
_entity_poly.entity_id
_entity_poly.type
_entity_poly.pdbx_seq_one_letter_code
_entity_poly.pdbx_strand_id
1 'polypeptide(L)'
;MKKLFALVLGISSTIVSAQHFNAADYPKGVYETFEDFRSKTPSKKMNLSQAYTTDQVAYRFNDMDDKAKKFKKAFAISDGKDLYIHVVNLLKKFNSEDKGQSYDGGIYYLKAENQGGYLFVRDYFVSNSAAMWGGLIATAAARRQKAVIFEEDKESFNMFKNMDEFKTYMEVNYPKISLDLEKKNADGTKKEEIDIIIKNLAKINQQ
;
A
#
# COMPACT_ATOMS: atom_id res chain seq x y z
N MET A 1 52.16 11.98 -21.74
CA MET A 1 51.70 11.04 -20.70
C MET A 1 50.18 11.16 -20.59
N LYS A 2 49.41 10.21 -21.15
CA LYS A 2 47.94 10.21 -21.08
C LYS A 2 47.52 9.41 -19.85
N LYS A 3 46.87 10.07 -18.88
CA LYS A 3 46.28 9.41 -17.71
C LYS A 3 44.95 8.78 -18.11
N LEU A 4 44.86 7.46 -18.02
CA LEU A 4 43.64 6.70 -18.22
C LEU A 4 42.88 6.67 -16.89
N PHE A 5 41.76 7.38 -16.78
CA PHE A 5 40.82 7.24 -15.67
C PHE A 5 39.95 6.01 -15.95
N ALA A 6 40.20 4.91 -15.23
CA ALA A 6 39.29 3.78 -15.20
C ALA A 6 38.09 4.12 -14.30
N LEU A 7 36.93 4.33 -14.89
CA LEU A 7 35.66 4.49 -14.19
C LEU A 7 35.19 3.10 -13.74
N VAL A 8 35.37 2.77 -12.46
CA VAL A 8 34.80 1.56 -11.86
C VAL A 8 33.32 1.81 -11.64
N LEU A 9 32.48 1.32 -12.56
CA LEU A 9 31.05 1.17 -12.34
C LEU A 9 30.84 0.05 -11.32
N GLY A 10 30.77 0.42 -10.04
CA GLY A 10 30.31 -0.48 -8.99
C GLY A 10 28.85 -0.84 -9.26
N ILE A 11 28.60 -2.09 -9.64
CA ILE A 11 27.25 -2.64 -9.67
C ILE A 11 26.85 -2.80 -8.20
N SER A 12 26.15 -1.79 -7.67
CA SER A 12 25.51 -1.87 -6.37
C SER A 12 24.42 -2.95 -6.45
N SER A 13 24.75 -4.18 -6.08
CA SER A 13 23.76 -5.21 -5.86
C SER A 13 22.90 -4.76 -4.67
N THR A 14 21.74 -4.17 -4.96
CA THR A 14 20.73 -3.92 -3.94
C THR A 14 20.29 -5.27 -3.42
N ILE A 15 20.72 -5.62 -2.22
CA ILE A 15 20.19 -6.78 -1.49
C ILE A 15 18.72 -6.46 -1.27
N VAL A 16 17.84 -7.15 -1.98
CA VAL A 16 16.40 -7.08 -1.74
C VAL A 16 16.16 -7.81 -0.43
N SER A 17 15.89 -7.06 0.64
CA SER A 17 15.46 -7.63 1.90
C SER A 17 14.14 -8.38 1.66
N ALA A 18 14.10 -9.66 2.02
CA ALA A 18 12.86 -10.42 2.01
C ALA A 18 11.91 -9.79 3.04
N GLN A 19 10.82 -9.18 2.57
CA GLN A 19 9.83 -8.60 3.47
C GLN A 19 8.99 -9.72 4.11
N HIS A 20 8.71 -9.57 5.39
CA HIS A 20 7.93 -10.56 6.16
C HIS A 20 6.89 -9.88 7.02
N PHE A 21 5.95 -9.20 6.37
CA PHE A 21 4.82 -8.59 7.06
C PHE A 21 3.93 -9.68 7.68
N ASN A 22 3.71 -9.59 8.99
CA ASN A 22 2.69 -10.36 9.69
C ASN A 22 1.87 -9.41 10.58
N ALA A 23 0.55 -9.41 10.42
CA ALA A 23 -0.34 -8.57 11.23
C ALA A 23 -0.23 -8.91 12.73
N ALA A 24 0.09 -10.17 13.08
CA ALA A 24 0.28 -10.59 14.46
C ALA A 24 1.49 -9.93 15.15
N ASP A 25 2.45 -9.41 14.38
CA ASP A 25 3.58 -8.66 14.93
C ASP A 25 3.18 -7.29 15.47
N TYR A 26 1.94 -6.85 15.22
CA TYR A 26 1.41 -5.57 15.69
C TYR A 26 0.42 -5.84 16.84
N PRO A 27 0.86 -5.70 18.11
CA PRO A 27 -0.02 -5.88 19.26
C PRO A 27 -1.28 -5.01 19.16
N LYS A 28 -2.39 -5.52 19.74
CA LYS A 28 -3.65 -4.78 19.81
C LYS A 28 -3.44 -3.40 20.43
N GLY A 29 -3.86 -2.35 19.72
CA GLY A 29 -3.71 -0.98 20.17
C GLY A 29 -3.78 0.04 19.04
N VAL A 30 -3.56 1.30 19.44
CA VAL A 30 -3.55 2.47 18.57
C VAL A 30 -2.11 2.94 18.40
N TYR A 31 -1.71 3.14 17.15
CA TYR A 31 -0.40 3.63 16.75
C TYR A 31 -0.58 5.07 16.28
N GLU A 32 -0.38 6.04 17.19
CA GLU A 32 -0.68 7.44 16.90
C GLU A 32 0.23 8.02 15.82
N THR A 33 1.50 7.61 15.81
CA THR A 33 2.54 8.10 14.90
C THR A 33 3.05 7.01 13.95
N PHE A 34 3.80 7.44 12.93
CA PHE A 34 4.50 6.50 12.06
C PHE A 34 5.57 5.73 12.81
N GLU A 35 6.22 6.37 13.78
CA GLU A 35 7.28 5.82 14.60
C GLU A 35 6.75 4.69 15.51
N ASP A 36 5.56 4.87 16.08
CA ASP A 36 4.85 3.82 16.82
C ASP A 36 4.57 2.62 15.92
N PHE A 37 4.02 2.88 14.73
CA PHE A 37 3.75 1.84 13.73
C PHE A 37 5.02 1.09 13.33
N ARG A 38 6.08 1.83 12.99
CA ARG A 38 7.36 1.28 12.55
C ARG A 38 8.05 0.46 13.63
N SER A 39 7.98 0.91 14.88
CA SER A 39 8.52 0.18 16.03
C SER A 39 7.60 -0.94 16.53
N LYS A 40 6.47 -1.17 15.84
CA LYS A 40 5.44 -2.16 16.20
C LYS A 40 4.99 -2.05 17.67
N THR A 41 5.02 -0.84 18.21
CA THR A 41 4.71 -0.54 19.61
C THR A 41 3.53 0.44 19.66
N PRO A 42 2.33 0.01 20.06
CA PRO A 42 1.20 0.92 20.13
C PRO A 42 1.42 1.96 21.24
N SER A 43 1.21 3.23 20.92
CA SER A 43 1.33 4.32 21.89
C SER A 43 0.18 4.35 22.89
N LYS A 44 -0.99 3.78 22.55
CA LYS A 44 -2.15 3.70 23.45
C LYS A 44 -2.91 2.38 23.29
N LYS A 45 -3.43 1.89 24.41
CA LYS A 45 -4.53 0.91 24.43
C LYS A 45 -5.83 1.68 24.56
N MET A 46 -6.78 1.45 23.68
CA MET A 46 -8.04 2.18 23.64
C MET A 46 -9.19 1.22 23.34
N ASN A 47 -10.35 1.46 23.92
CA ASN A 47 -11.53 0.63 23.69
C ASN A 47 -12.23 1.08 22.40
N LEU A 48 -11.80 0.49 21.28
CA LEU A 48 -12.42 0.73 19.99
C LEU A 48 -13.54 -0.27 19.72
N SER A 49 -14.55 0.16 18.96
CA SER A 49 -15.52 -0.75 18.34
C SER A 49 -14.82 -1.77 17.46
N GLN A 50 -15.52 -2.84 17.10
CA GLN A 50 -15.09 -3.65 15.95
C GLN A 50 -14.99 -2.78 14.69
N ALA A 51 -14.08 -3.15 13.80
CA ALA A 51 -13.94 -2.49 12.51
C ALA A 51 -15.24 -2.66 11.70
N TYR A 52 -15.76 -1.57 11.14
CA TYR A 52 -16.95 -1.61 10.28
C TYR A 52 -16.68 -0.94 8.94
N THR A 53 -17.32 -1.46 7.90
CA THR A 53 -17.17 -1.00 6.50
C THR A 53 -18.47 -1.25 5.73
N THR A 54 -18.69 -0.49 4.67
CA THR A 54 -19.81 -0.64 3.73
C THR A 54 -19.37 -1.21 2.39
N ASP A 55 -18.07 -1.15 2.07
CA ASP A 55 -17.50 -1.42 0.75
C ASP A 55 -16.30 -2.38 0.80
N GLN A 56 -15.96 -2.90 1.99
CA GLN A 56 -14.81 -3.80 2.23
C GLN A 56 -13.43 -3.18 1.96
N VAL A 57 -13.36 -1.87 1.73
CA VAL A 57 -12.13 -1.11 1.48
C VAL A 57 -11.91 -0.09 2.60
N ALA A 58 -12.93 0.73 2.89
CA ALA A 58 -12.86 1.80 3.88
C ALA A 58 -13.39 1.35 5.24
N TYR A 59 -12.48 1.03 6.16
CA TYR A 59 -12.79 0.63 7.53
C TYR A 59 -12.82 1.81 8.48
N ARG A 60 -13.70 1.74 9.47
CA ARG A 60 -13.89 2.80 10.47
C ARG A 60 -14.03 2.17 11.85
N PHE A 61 -13.75 2.99 12.86
CA PHE A 61 -13.78 2.63 14.26
C PHE A 61 -14.48 3.74 15.04
N ASN A 62 -15.22 3.36 16.07
CA ASN A 62 -15.75 4.28 17.06
C ASN A 62 -14.96 4.13 18.36
N ASP A 63 -14.64 5.25 18.98
CA ASP A 63 -14.08 5.34 20.33
C ASP A 63 -15.20 5.10 21.34
N MET A 64 -15.22 3.91 21.94
CA MET A 64 -16.26 3.51 22.88
C MET A 64 -16.11 4.23 24.23
N ASP A 65 -14.92 4.76 24.53
CA ASP A 65 -14.66 5.53 25.73
C ASP A 65 -15.11 7.00 25.57
N ASP A 66 -15.16 7.54 24.34
CA ASP A 66 -15.71 8.87 24.01
C ASP A 66 -17.08 8.78 23.31
N LYS A 67 -18.11 8.33 24.03
CA LYS A 67 -19.52 8.35 23.55
C LYS A 67 -19.72 7.66 22.19
N ALA A 68 -18.94 6.63 21.88
CA ALA A 68 -18.95 5.95 20.58
C ALA A 68 -18.72 6.90 19.38
N LYS A 69 -17.98 8.01 19.56
CA LYS A 69 -17.65 8.91 18.46
C LYS A 69 -16.69 8.25 17.49
N LYS A 70 -16.78 8.64 16.22
CA LYS A 70 -15.88 8.14 15.18
C LYS A 70 -14.42 8.52 15.48
N PHE A 71 -13.55 7.53 15.53
CA PHE A 71 -12.12 7.68 15.71
C PHE A 71 -11.40 7.97 14.37
N LYS A 72 -10.46 8.93 14.36
CA LYS A 72 -10.03 9.60 13.10
C LYS A 72 -8.54 9.95 12.96
N LYS A 73 -7.71 9.78 14.00
CA LYS A 73 -6.41 10.49 14.06
C LYS A 73 -5.17 9.61 14.00
N ALA A 74 -5.25 8.34 14.40
CA ALA A 74 -4.05 7.50 14.49
C ALA A 74 -3.43 7.20 13.13
N PHE A 75 -2.15 6.91 13.11
CA PHE A 75 -1.46 6.38 11.93
C PHE A 75 -2.01 4.99 11.58
N ALA A 76 -2.08 4.10 12.58
CA ALA A 76 -2.59 2.76 12.41
C ALA A 76 -3.37 2.27 13.64
N ILE A 77 -4.17 1.23 13.44
CA ILE A 77 -4.91 0.52 14.49
C ILE A 77 -4.70 -0.97 14.29
N SER A 78 -4.36 -1.69 15.34
CA SER A 78 -4.45 -3.15 15.39
C SER A 78 -5.58 -3.54 16.32
N ASP A 79 -6.50 -4.37 15.84
CA ASP A 79 -7.57 -4.94 16.68
C ASP A 79 -7.14 -6.24 17.40
N GLY A 80 -5.88 -6.66 17.20
CA GLY A 80 -5.27 -7.89 17.69
C GLY A 80 -5.30 -9.05 16.69
N LYS A 81 -6.02 -8.89 15.57
CA LYS A 81 -6.06 -9.86 14.47
C LYS A 81 -5.59 -9.22 13.16
N ASP A 82 -6.12 -8.05 12.85
CA ASP A 82 -5.89 -7.31 11.63
C ASP A 82 -5.24 -5.96 11.96
N LEU A 83 -4.44 -5.46 11.01
CA LEU A 83 -3.82 -4.15 11.05
C LEU A 83 -4.50 -3.23 10.04
N TYR A 84 -4.71 -1.96 10.42
CA TYR A 84 -5.43 -0.99 9.61
C TYR A 84 -4.62 0.32 9.53
N ILE A 85 -4.38 0.82 8.32
CA ILE A 85 -3.56 2.02 8.08
C ILE A 85 -4.45 3.20 7.69
N HIS A 86 -4.28 4.34 8.34
CA HIS A 86 -5.08 5.53 8.07
C HIS A 86 -4.72 6.12 6.71
N VAL A 87 -5.72 6.25 5.82
CA VAL A 87 -5.49 6.65 4.42
C VAL A 87 -4.75 7.99 4.32
N VAL A 88 -5.15 9.00 5.09
CA VAL A 88 -4.52 10.34 5.05
C VAL A 88 -3.06 10.28 5.46
N ASN A 89 -2.71 9.45 6.45
CA ASN A 89 -1.33 9.34 6.93
C ASN A 89 -0.47 8.47 6.01
N LEU A 90 -1.06 7.46 5.38
CA LEU A 90 -0.43 6.69 4.32
C LEU A 90 -0.02 7.58 3.15
N LEU A 91 -0.90 8.46 2.67
CA LEU A 91 -0.57 9.38 1.55
C LEU A 91 0.61 10.30 1.88
N LYS A 92 0.75 10.74 3.13
CA LYS A 92 1.90 11.56 3.58
C LYS A 92 3.22 10.80 3.53
N LYS A 93 3.16 9.47 3.56
CA LYS A 93 4.29 8.55 3.51
C LYS A 93 4.46 7.90 2.14
N PHE A 94 3.75 8.38 1.10
CA PHE A 94 4.04 7.99 -0.27
C PHE A 94 5.45 8.39 -0.68
N ASN A 95 6.05 7.55 -1.52
CA ASN A 95 7.25 7.92 -2.26
C ASN A 95 7.01 9.21 -3.08
N SER A 96 8.08 9.87 -3.52
CA SER A 96 7.95 11.14 -4.26
C SER A 96 7.17 11.01 -5.57
N GLU A 97 7.24 9.84 -6.22
CA GLU A 97 6.63 9.57 -7.52
C GLU A 97 5.11 9.37 -7.44
N ASP A 98 4.57 9.10 -6.25
CA ASP A 98 3.15 8.81 -6.03
C ASP A 98 2.36 9.98 -5.44
N LYS A 99 3.02 11.09 -5.10
CA LYS A 99 2.39 12.32 -4.55
C LYS A 99 1.38 13.00 -5.51
N GLY A 100 1.28 12.54 -6.75
CA GLY A 100 0.33 13.02 -7.76
C GLY A 100 -1.03 12.31 -7.75
N GLN A 101 -1.33 11.51 -6.74
CA GLN A 101 -2.53 10.68 -6.66
C GLN A 101 -3.40 11.09 -5.47
N SER A 102 -4.70 11.18 -5.72
CA SER A 102 -5.71 11.52 -4.73
C SER A 102 -6.63 10.33 -4.47
N TYR A 103 -7.28 10.40 -3.32
CA TYR A 103 -8.32 9.49 -2.85
C TYR A 103 -9.63 10.29 -2.73
N ASP A 104 -10.68 9.72 -2.16
CA ASP A 104 -12.00 10.35 -2.12
C ASP A 104 -12.21 11.43 -1.04
N GLY A 105 -11.15 11.79 -0.31
CA GLY A 105 -11.20 12.80 0.75
C GLY A 105 -11.80 12.31 2.07
N GLY A 106 -12.16 11.04 2.18
CA GLY A 106 -12.71 10.44 3.39
C GLY A 106 -11.74 10.37 4.58
N ILE A 107 -12.30 9.95 5.72
CA ILE A 107 -11.51 9.57 6.92
C ILE A 107 -11.89 8.14 7.27
N TYR A 108 -10.96 7.24 7.01
CA TYR A 108 -11.07 5.80 7.18
C TYR A 108 -9.66 5.17 7.21
N TYR A 109 -9.64 3.88 7.51
CA TYR A 109 -8.46 3.05 7.54
C TYR A 109 -8.59 1.96 6.48
N LEU A 110 -7.47 1.58 5.89
CA LEU A 110 -7.35 0.49 4.93
C LEU A 110 -6.84 -0.74 5.66
N LYS A 111 -7.50 -1.88 5.46
CA LYS A 111 -7.04 -3.15 6.02
C LYS A 111 -5.74 -3.57 5.34
N ALA A 112 -4.72 -3.85 6.14
CA ALA A 112 -3.46 -4.40 5.70
C ALA A 112 -3.55 -5.92 5.53
N GLU A 113 -3.00 -6.42 4.44
CA GLU A 113 -2.91 -7.83 4.09
C GLU A 113 -1.45 -8.18 3.80
N ASN A 114 -1.07 -9.45 3.98
CA ASN A 114 0.23 -9.94 3.49
C ASN A 114 0.07 -10.37 2.04
N GLN A 115 0.78 -9.68 1.14
CA GLN A 115 0.91 -10.08 -0.26
C GLN A 115 2.38 -10.12 -0.64
N GLY A 116 2.90 -11.33 -0.89
CA GLY A 116 4.32 -11.52 -1.23
C GLY A 116 5.30 -11.07 -0.14
N GLY A 117 4.86 -11.09 1.12
CA GLY A 117 5.67 -10.64 2.26
C GLY A 117 5.52 -9.14 2.57
N TYR A 118 4.87 -8.37 1.70
CA TYR A 118 4.65 -6.95 1.90
C TYR A 118 3.43 -6.69 2.77
N LEU A 119 3.46 -5.58 3.53
CA LEU A 119 2.24 -4.94 3.99
C LEU A 119 1.56 -4.32 2.77
N PHE A 120 0.46 -4.92 2.36
CA PHE A 120 -0.32 -4.52 1.21
C PHE A 120 -1.63 -3.88 1.66
N VAL A 121 -2.00 -2.75 1.05
CA VAL A 121 -3.34 -2.18 1.15
C VAL A 121 -3.85 -1.85 -0.24
N ARG A 122 -5.18 -1.73 -0.36
CA ARG A 122 -5.85 -1.34 -1.60
C ARG A 122 -6.85 -0.22 -1.34
N ASP A 123 -6.96 0.68 -2.29
CA ASP A 123 -7.98 1.74 -2.27
C ASP A 123 -8.25 2.24 -3.70
N TYR A 124 -9.32 2.99 -3.87
CA TYR A 124 -9.63 3.69 -5.11
C TYR A 124 -8.91 5.03 -5.16
N PHE A 125 -7.96 5.14 -6.09
CA PHE A 125 -7.21 6.37 -6.34
C PHE A 125 -7.52 6.94 -7.71
N VAL A 126 -7.29 8.25 -7.84
CA VAL A 126 -7.38 9.01 -9.09
C VAL A 126 -6.16 9.91 -9.24
N SER A 127 -5.67 10.13 -10.46
CA SER A 127 -4.57 11.08 -10.67
C SER A 127 -5.07 12.52 -10.51
N ASN A 128 -4.26 13.37 -9.88
CA ASN A 128 -4.55 14.81 -9.74
C ASN A 128 -4.68 15.48 -11.11
N SER A 129 -3.93 14.99 -12.11
CA SER A 129 -4.02 15.47 -13.48
C SER A 129 -5.37 15.17 -14.14
N ALA A 130 -5.97 14.00 -13.90
CA ALA A 130 -7.30 13.67 -14.41
C ALA A 130 -8.36 14.60 -13.80
N ALA A 131 -8.25 14.88 -12.50
CA ALA A 131 -9.13 15.82 -11.82
C ALA A 131 -8.98 17.26 -12.34
N MET A 132 -7.73 17.71 -12.55
CA MET A 132 -7.44 19.07 -12.97
C MET A 132 -7.82 19.35 -14.42
N TRP A 133 -7.53 18.43 -15.35
CA TRP A 133 -7.72 18.68 -16.79
C TRP A 133 -9.01 18.10 -17.36
N GLY A 134 -9.53 17.01 -16.78
CA GLY A 134 -10.67 16.29 -17.35
C GLY A 134 -11.98 16.46 -16.56
N GLY A 135 -11.97 17.23 -15.48
CA GLY A 135 -13.15 17.52 -14.66
C GLY A 135 -13.77 16.28 -14.02
N LEU A 136 -15.02 16.39 -13.57
CA LEU A 136 -15.71 15.33 -12.82
C LEU A 136 -15.85 14.02 -13.62
N ILE A 137 -16.08 14.10 -14.94
CA ILE A 137 -16.27 12.93 -15.80
C ILE A 137 -14.97 12.13 -15.93
N ALA A 138 -13.85 12.79 -16.23
CA ALA A 138 -12.57 12.10 -16.32
C ALA A 138 -12.11 11.57 -14.96
N THR A 139 -12.41 12.29 -13.88
CA THR A 139 -12.13 11.83 -12.51
C THR A 139 -12.85 10.51 -12.22
N ALA A 140 -14.13 10.40 -12.55
CA ALA A 140 -14.90 9.18 -12.35
C ALA A 140 -14.37 8.03 -13.22
N ALA A 141 -14.04 8.29 -14.49
CA ALA A 141 -13.52 7.27 -15.39
C ALA A 141 -12.08 6.81 -15.05
N ALA A 142 -11.29 7.68 -14.43
CA ALA A 142 -9.91 7.41 -14.03
C ALA A 142 -9.80 6.79 -12.62
N ARG A 143 -10.85 6.85 -11.81
CA ARG A 143 -10.88 6.24 -10.47
C ARG A 143 -10.82 4.73 -10.61
N ARG A 144 -9.75 4.12 -10.09
CA ARG A 144 -9.55 2.67 -10.11
C ARG A 144 -8.95 2.20 -8.80
N GLN A 145 -9.19 0.93 -8.47
CA GLN A 145 -8.56 0.32 -7.32
C GLN A 145 -7.07 0.12 -7.62
N LYS A 146 -6.20 0.58 -6.73
CA LYS A 146 -4.74 0.46 -6.86
C LYS A 146 -4.16 -0.28 -5.68
N ALA A 147 -3.06 -0.95 -5.96
CA ALA A 147 -2.25 -1.66 -4.97
C ALA A 147 -1.21 -0.71 -4.38
N VAL A 148 -1.12 -0.69 -3.06
CA VAL A 148 -0.08 0.02 -2.32
C VAL A 148 0.65 -0.98 -1.44
N ILE A 149 1.97 -0.98 -1.52
CA ILE A 149 2.85 -1.77 -0.65
C ILE A 149 3.66 -0.84 0.26
N PHE A 150 3.93 -1.26 1.47
CA PHE A 150 4.95 -0.62 2.31
C PHE A 150 6.31 -1.22 1.99
N GLU A 151 7.31 -0.38 1.71
CA GLU A 151 8.69 -0.81 1.53
C GLU A 151 9.49 -0.47 2.79
N GLU A 152 9.79 -1.48 3.62
CA GLU A 152 10.43 -1.30 4.92
C GLU A 152 11.77 -0.55 4.82
N ASP A 153 12.64 -0.96 3.89
CA ASP A 153 13.96 -0.35 3.68
C ASP A 153 13.90 1.13 3.27
N LYS A 154 12.80 1.56 2.65
CA LYS A 154 12.57 2.94 2.22
C LYS A 154 11.72 3.73 3.20
N GLU A 155 11.18 3.09 4.23
CA GLU A 155 10.20 3.64 5.16
C GLU A 155 9.05 4.40 4.46
N SER A 156 8.60 3.89 3.33
CA SER A 156 7.64 4.59 2.45
C SER A 156 6.60 3.63 1.86
N PHE A 157 5.44 4.18 1.51
CA PHE A 157 4.42 3.48 0.75
C PHE A 157 4.65 3.74 -0.74
N ASN A 158 4.65 2.67 -1.52
CA ASN A 158 4.77 2.69 -2.97
C ASN A 158 3.48 2.16 -3.58
N MET A 159 2.93 2.90 -4.54
CA MET A 159 1.71 2.57 -5.23
C MET A 159 2.00 2.21 -6.68
N PHE A 160 1.46 1.07 -7.11
CA PHE A 160 1.49 0.73 -8.53
C PHE A 160 0.40 1.52 -9.25
N LYS A 161 0.77 2.62 -9.92
CA LYS A 161 -0.21 3.50 -10.58
C LYS A 161 -0.82 2.86 -11.82
N ASN A 162 -0.12 1.89 -12.41
CA ASN A 162 -0.47 1.12 -13.59
C ASN A 162 0.32 -0.20 -13.62
N MET A 163 0.00 -1.07 -14.58
CA MET A 163 0.67 -2.37 -14.74
C MET A 163 2.14 -2.28 -15.18
N ASP A 164 2.57 -1.22 -15.86
CA ASP A 164 3.94 -1.09 -16.33
C ASP A 164 4.90 -0.78 -15.18
N GLU A 165 4.46 0.03 -14.22
CA GLU A 165 5.18 0.26 -12.97
C GLU A 165 5.29 -1.00 -12.12
N PHE A 166 4.21 -1.76 -11.99
CA PHE A 166 4.25 -3.06 -11.31
C PHE A 166 5.24 -4.03 -12.00
N LYS A 167 5.17 -4.13 -13.33
CA LYS A 167 6.07 -4.99 -14.10
C LYS A 167 7.52 -4.58 -13.89
N THR A 168 7.83 -3.30 -14.01
CA THR A 168 9.17 -2.74 -13.79
C THR A 168 9.66 -3.05 -12.38
N TYR A 169 8.81 -2.87 -11.38
CA TYR A 169 9.12 -3.19 -9.99
C TYR A 169 9.48 -4.67 -9.82
N MET A 170 8.70 -5.58 -10.40
CA MET A 170 8.95 -7.01 -10.31
C MET A 170 10.20 -7.44 -11.08
N GLU A 171 10.46 -6.87 -12.26
CA GLU A 171 11.66 -7.18 -13.06
C GLU A 171 12.94 -6.73 -12.37
N VAL A 172 12.91 -5.58 -11.69
CA VAL A 172 14.06 -5.04 -10.95
C VAL A 172 14.31 -5.82 -9.65
N ASN A 173 13.27 -6.04 -8.84
CA ASN A 173 13.42 -6.61 -7.50
C ASN A 173 13.34 -8.14 -7.47
N TYR A 174 12.64 -8.75 -8.42
CA TYR A 174 12.39 -10.19 -8.48
C TYR A 174 12.57 -10.76 -9.90
N PRO A 175 13.74 -10.56 -10.55
CA PRO A 175 13.96 -10.91 -11.96
C PRO A 175 13.76 -12.39 -12.31
N LYS A 176 13.75 -13.27 -11.30
CA LYS A 176 13.54 -14.72 -11.46
C LYS A 176 12.07 -15.12 -11.45
N ILE A 177 11.14 -14.22 -11.10
CA ILE A 177 9.70 -14.50 -11.08
C ILE A 177 9.10 -14.27 -12.46
N SER A 178 8.51 -15.32 -13.03
CA SER A 178 7.72 -15.19 -14.26
C SER A 178 6.35 -14.58 -13.96
N LEU A 179 6.05 -13.45 -14.59
CA LEU A 179 4.81 -12.71 -14.40
C LEU A 179 3.69 -13.23 -15.32
N ASP A 180 2.50 -13.38 -14.75
CA ASP A 180 1.28 -13.61 -15.52
C ASP A 180 0.52 -12.29 -15.62
N LEU A 181 0.59 -11.66 -16.79
CA LEU A 181 0.01 -10.33 -17.04
C LEU A 181 -1.25 -10.39 -17.92
N GLU A 182 -1.89 -11.56 -18.02
CA GLU A 182 -3.09 -11.74 -18.83
C GLU A 182 -4.23 -10.85 -18.31
N LYS A 183 -4.70 -9.91 -19.14
CA LYS A 183 -5.72 -8.90 -18.77
C LYS A 183 -7.16 -9.38 -18.95
N LYS A 184 -7.36 -10.62 -19.40
CA LYS A 184 -8.68 -11.21 -19.64
C LYS A 184 -8.86 -12.50 -18.85
N ASN A 185 -10.08 -12.77 -18.44
CA ASN A 185 -10.52 -14.06 -17.91
C ASN A 185 -10.72 -15.06 -19.06
N ALA A 186 -10.89 -16.34 -18.72
CA ALA A 186 -11.15 -17.41 -19.69
C ALA A 186 -12.44 -17.18 -20.51
N ASP A 187 -13.41 -16.45 -19.94
CA ASP A 187 -14.65 -16.04 -20.60
C ASP A 187 -14.51 -14.77 -21.46
N GLY A 188 -13.30 -14.20 -21.55
CA GLY A 188 -13.01 -12.98 -22.30
C GLY A 188 -13.29 -11.66 -21.57
N THR A 189 -13.84 -11.69 -20.36
CA THR A 189 -14.07 -10.48 -19.54
C THR A 189 -12.75 -9.87 -19.05
N LYS A 190 -12.73 -8.56 -18.81
CA LYS A 190 -11.52 -7.85 -18.36
C LYS A 190 -11.25 -8.16 -16.88
N LYS A 191 -10.01 -8.54 -16.55
CA LYS A 191 -9.54 -8.64 -15.15
C LYS A 191 -9.23 -7.25 -14.60
N GLU A 192 -9.51 -7.05 -13.32
CA GLU A 192 -9.04 -5.87 -12.60
C GLU A 192 -7.52 -5.96 -12.43
N GLU A 193 -6.82 -4.84 -12.64
CA GLU A 193 -5.35 -4.81 -12.59
C GLU A 193 -4.82 -5.22 -11.21
N ILE A 194 -5.55 -4.87 -10.15
CA ILE A 194 -5.19 -5.23 -8.78
C ILE A 194 -5.17 -6.74 -8.55
N ASP A 195 -6.06 -7.51 -9.18
CA ASP A 195 -6.10 -8.96 -9.02
C ASP A 195 -4.88 -9.61 -9.70
N ILE A 196 -4.44 -9.04 -10.83
CA ILE A 196 -3.21 -9.44 -11.52
C ILE A 196 -2.00 -9.16 -10.62
N ILE A 197 -1.95 -7.98 -9.98
CA ILE A 197 -0.88 -7.61 -9.04
C ILE A 197 -0.83 -8.57 -7.86
N ILE A 198 -1.95 -8.79 -7.17
CA ILE A 198 -2.05 -9.70 -6.01
C ILE A 198 -1.55 -11.10 -6.38
N LYS A 199 -2.03 -11.66 -7.50
CA LYS A 199 -1.63 -12.99 -7.97
C LYS A 199 -0.12 -13.09 -8.18
N ASN A 200 0.52 -12.05 -8.72
CA ASN A 200 1.96 -12.07 -8.98
C ASN A 200 2.80 -11.77 -7.75
N LEU A 201 2.35 -10.90 -6.84
CA LEU A 201 3.00 -10.69 -5.54
C LEU A 201 3.05 -11.99 -4.73
N ALA A 202 1.97 -12.78 -4.74
CA ALA A 202 1.91 -14.07 -4.04
C ALA A 202 3.01 -15.06 -4.48
N LYS A 203 3.57 -14.92 -5.69
CA LYS A 203 4.68 -15.76 -6.18
C LYS A 203 6.01 -15.48 -5.48
N ILE A 204 6.17 -14.32 -4.84
CA ILE A 204 7.40 -13.95 -4.11
C ILE A 204 7.64 -14.93 -2.96
N ASN A 205 6.59 -15.31 -2.24
CA ASN A 205 6.66 -16.23 -1.10
C ASN A 205 6.80 -17.71 -1.48
N GLN A 206 6.80 -18.04 -2.78
CA GLN A 206 6.92 -19.41 -3.28
C GLN A 206 8.36 -19.77 -3.71
N GLN A 207 9.29 -18.82 -3.56
CA GLN A 207 10.73 -19.03 -3.75
C GLN A 207 11.37 -19.61 -2.48
#